data_AF-A0A172UQW6-F1
#
_entry.id   AF-A0A172UQW6-F1
#
_cell.length_a   1.000
_cell.length_b   1.000
_cell.length_c   1.000
_cell.angle_alpha   90.00
_cell.angle_beta   90.00
_cell.angle_gamma   90.00
#
_symmetry.space_group_name_H-M   'P 1'
#
loop_
_entity.id
_entity.type
_entity.pdbx_description
1 polymer ?
#
loop_
_entity_poly.entity_id
_entity_poly.type
_entity_poly.pdbx_seq_one_letter_code
_entity_poly.pdbx_strand_id
1 'polypeptide(L)'
;MDPEKRLVIRINSNTKMSRGKAAAHAVHAALKLYGIEYDHPVIVIGGKPDEILAQTVHVRDAGRTELSPGTLTAGASWEYAPRAD
;
A
#
# COMPACT_ATOMS: atom_id res chain seq x y z
N MET A 1 10.16 -29.47 6.22
CA MET A 1 9.85 -28.04 6.40
C MET A 1 8.57 -27.78 5.63
N ASP A 2 7.55 -27.28 6.31
CA ASP A 2 6.36 -26.81 5.61
C ASP A 2 6.71 -25.59 4.76
N PRO A 3 6.18 -25.48 3.54
CA PRO A 3 6.46 -24.34 2.69
C PRO A 3 5.94 -23.05 3.33
N GLU A 4 6.76 -22.00 3.34
CA GLU A 4 6.34 -20.67 3.79
C GLU A 4 5.29 -20.11 2.83
N LYS A 5 4.08 -19.83 3.33
CA LYS A 5 3.03 -19.17 2.56
C LYS A 5 3.45 -17.71 2.30
N ARG A 6 3.61 -17.34 1.03
CA ARG A 6 3.97 -15.98 0.59
C ARG A 6 2.92 -15.41 -0.37
N LEU A 7 2.64 -14.13 -0.24
CA LEU A 7 1.86 -13.37 -1.23
C LEU A 7 2.80 -12.85 -2.31
N VAL A 8 2.58 -13.25 -3.56
CA VAL A 8 3.33 -12.74 -4.73
C VAL A 8 2.41 -11.89 -5.57
N ILE A 9 2.77 -10.62 -5.78
CA ILE A 9 2.02 -9.68 -6.60
C ILE A 9 2.88 -9.33 -7.81
N ARG A 10 2.33 -9.53 -9.03
CA ARG A 10 2.97 -9.12 -10.27
C ARG A 10 2.23 -7.91 -10.85
N ILE A 11 2.97 -6.85 -11.15
CA ILE A 11 2.45 -5.67 -11.83
C ILE A 11 2.84 -5.74 -13.30
N ASN A 12 1.95 -5.30 -14.20
CA ASN A 12 2.24 -5.24 -15.62
C ASN A 12 3.26 -4.13 -15.91
N SER A 13 4.50 -4.52 -16.17
CA SER A 13 5.59 -3.60 -16.50
C SER A 13 5.51 -3.01 -17.91
N ASN A 14 4.68 -3.58 -18.79
CA ASN A 14 4.52 -3.10 -20.17
C ASN A 14 3.54 -1.92 -20.27
N THR A 15 2.78 -1.63 -19.21
CA THR A 15 1.87 -0.49 -19.15
C THR A 15 2.57 0.71 -18.51
N LYS A 16 2.44 1.89 -19.12
CA LYS A 16 2.90 3.14 -18.51
C LYS A 16 2.02 3.48 -17.31
N MET A 17 2.51 3.18 -16.10
CA MET A 17 1.86 3.53 -14.84
C MET A 17 2.79 4.40 -13.99
N SER A 18 2.21 5.38 -13.28
CA SER A 18 2.95 6.06 -12.21
C SER A 18 3.23 5.07 -11.07
N ARG A 19 4.26 5.37 -10.26
CA ARG A 19 4.61 4.54 -9.09
C ARG A 19 3.44 4.37 -8.12
N GLY A 20 2.72 5.46 -7.84
CA GLY A 20 1.51 5.43 -7.01
C GLY A 20 0.41 4.55 -7.60
N LYS A 21 0.17 4.62 -8.92
CA LYS A 21 -0.83 3.77 -9.58
C LYS A 21 -0.44 2.28 -9.53
N ALA A 22 0.83 1.95 -9.73
CA ALA A 22 1.33 0.59 -9.61
C ALA A 22 1.15 0.05 -8.18
N ALA A 23 1.49 0.85 -7.17
CA ALA A 23 1.30 0.50 -5.76
C ALA A 23 -0.19 0.31 -5.40
N ALA A 24 -1.07 1.20 -5.87
CA ALA A 24 -2.52 1.05 -5.68
C ALA A 24 -3.05 -0.26 -6.30
N HIS A 25 -2.58 -0.62 -7.50
CA HIS A 25 -2.95 -1.90 -8.12
C HIS A 25 -2.43 -3.11 -7.33
N ALA A 26 -1.25 -3.00 -6.72
CA ALA A 26 -0.75 -4.04 -5.83
C ALA A 26 -1.67 -4.22 -4.62
N VAL A 27 -2.11 -3.12 -3.99
CA VAL A 27 -3.07 -3.15 -2.88
C VAL A 27 -4.39 -3.77 -3.32
N HIS A 28 -4.94 -3.36 -4.48
CA HIS A 28 -6.16 -3.94 -5.03
C HIS A 28 -6.05 -5.46 -5.25
N ALA A 29 -4.93 -5.93 -5.82
CA ALA A 29 -4.69 -7.35 -6.03
C ALA A 29 -4.63 -8.12 -4.70
N ALA A 30 -3.98 -7.56 -3.67
CA ALA A 30 -3.92 -8.16 -2.35
C ALA A 30 -5.30 -8.24 -1.69
N LEU A 31 -6.05 -7.13 -1.65
CA LEU A 31 -7.38 -7.07 -1.02
C LEU A 31 -8.34 -8.06 -1.68
N LYS A 32 -8.36 -8.13 -3.02
CA LYS A 32 -9.19 -9.09 -3.76
C LYS A 32 -8.80 -10.54 -3.46
N LEU A 33 -7.51 -10.85 -3.36
CA LEU A 33 -7.06 -12.20 -2.99
C LEU A 33 -7.50 -12.59 -1.57
N TYR A 34 -7.53 -11.63 -0.64
CA TYR A 34 -8.03 -11.84 0.71
C TYR A 34 -9.57 -11.80 0.83
N GLY A 35 -10.30 -11.54 -0.27
CA GLY A 35 -11.77 -11.44 -0.27
C GLY A 35 -12.32 -10.19 0.41
N ILE A 36 -11.53 -9.11 0.47
CA ILE A 36 -11.94 -7.84 1.06
C ILE A 36 -12.59 -6.98 -0.03
N GLU A 37 -13.91 -6.78 0.10
CA GLU A 37 -14.70 -5.90 -0.77
C GLU A 37 -14.65 -4.45 -0.28
N TYR A 38 -14.55 -3.49 -1.19
CA TYR A 38 -14.54 -2.05 -0.91
C TYR A 38 -15.09 -1.28 -2.12
N ASP A 39 -15.77 -0.16 -1.87
CA ASP A 39 -16.46 0.66 -2.89
C ASP A 39 -15.84 2.04 -3.11
N HIS A 40 -14.89 2.42 -2.25
CA HIS A 40 -14.16 3.68 -2.33
C HIS A 40 -12.82 3.51 -3.06
N PRO A 41 -12.26 4.58 -3.65
CA PRO A 41 -10.94 4.52 -4.29
C PRO A 41 -9.84 4.21 -3.27
N VAL A 42 -8.78 3.53 -3.73
CA VAL A 42 -7.50 3.42 -3.01
C VAL A 42 -6.50 4.32 -3.71
N ILE A 43 -5.97 5.31 -2.97
CA ILE A 43 -5.01 6.28 -3.48
C ILE A 43 -3.68 6.04 -2.78
N VAL A 44 -2.61 5.89 -3.56
CA VAL A 44 -1.25 5.73 -3.02
C VAL A 44 -0.38 6.87 -3.52
N ILE A 45 0.08 7.67 -2.57
CA ILE A 45 0.96 8.83 -2.77
C ILE A 45 2.17 8.72 -1.85
N GLY A 46 3.26 9.39 -2.21
CA GLY A 46 4.39 9.53 -1.31
C GLY A 46 4.06 10.51 -0.17
N GLY A 47 4.58 10.24 1.02
CA GLY A 47 4.45 11.13 2.17
C GLY A 47 5.76 11.20 2.96
N LYS A 48 6.00 12.34 3.59
CA LYS A 48 7.07 12.55 4.56
C LYS A 48 6.74 11.84 5.89
N PRO A 49 7.72 11.59 6.76
CA PRO A 49 7.48 10.87 8.01
C PRO A 49 6.42 11.50 8.91
N ASP A 50 6.38 12.83 9.01
CA ASP A 50 5.38 13.58 9.78
C ASP A 50 3.97 13.47 9.18
N GLU A 51 3.85 13.53 7.86
CA GLU A 51 2.60 13.31 7.12
C GLU A 51 2.07 11.89 7.37
N ILE A 52 2.95 10.88 7.33
CA ILE A 52 2.60 9.48 7.63
C ILE A 52 2.17 9.33 9.10
N LEU A 53 2.88 9.94 10.05
CA LEU A 53 2.57 9.84 11.48
C LEU A 53 1.23 10.49 11.85
N ALA A 54 0.77 11.47 11.06
CA ALA A 54 -0.55 12.06 11.24
C ALA A 54 -1.71 11.12 10.84
N GLN A 55 -1.43 10.02 10.14
CA GLN A 55 -2.44 9.05 9.71
C GLN A 55 -2.82 8.08 10.83
N THR A 56 -3.93 7.36 10.64
CA THR A 56 -4.50 6.47 11.65
C THR A 56 -3.72 5.16 11.82
N VAL A 57 -3.21 4.61 10.72
CA VAL A 57 -2.44 3.36 10.71
C VAL A 57 -1.01 3.66 10.28
N HIS A 58 -0.04 2.99 10.91
CA HIS A 58 1.37 3.08 10.54
C HIS A 58 1.94 1.68 10.31
N VAL A 59 2.70 1.54 9.23
CA VAL A 59 3.48 0.34 8.94
C VAL A 59 4.95 0.66 9.15
N ARG A 60 5.63 -0.25 9.85
CA ARG A 60 7.07 -0.23 10.03
C ARG A 60 7.69 -1.48 9.43
N ASP A 61 8.86 -1.34 8.82
CA ASP A 61 9.55 -2.48 8.24
C ASP A 61 10.00 -3.46 9.33
N ALA A 62 9.71 -4.75 9.12
CA ALA A 62 10.04 -5.81 10.07
C ALA A 62 11.50 -6.28 9.98
N GLY A 63 12.33 -5.68 9.12
CA GLY A 63 13.73 -6.05 8.91
C GLY A 63 13.95 -7.17 7.89
N ARG A 64 13.00 -7.36 6.96
CA ARG A 64 13.11 -8.36 5.87
C ARG A 64 13.47 -7.72 4.52
N THR A 65 13.84 -6.45 4.54
CA THR A 65 14.15 -5.62 3.37
C THR A 65 15.48 -4.89 3.59
N GLU A 66 15.86 -4.04 2.63
CA GLU A 66 17.03 -3.16 2.67
C GLU A 66 16.96 -2.05 3.74
N LEU A 67 15.82 -1.89 4.41
CA LEU A 67 15.61 -0.86 5.42
C LEU A 67 15.99 -1.38 6.81
N SER A 68 16.46 -0.48 7.68
CA SER A 68 16.68 -0.81 9.08
C SER A 68 15.36 -1.25 9.74
N PRO A 69 15.35 -2.31 10.57
CA PRO A 69 14.15 -2.73 11.28
C PRO A 69 13.53 -1.58 12.07
N GLY A 70 12.20 -1.43 12.00
CA GLY A 70 11.45 -0.38 12.68
C GLY A 70 11.31 0.94 11.90
N THR A 71 11.92 1.04 10.72
CA THR A 71 11.77 2.20 9.82
C THR A 71 10.29 2.40 9.47
N LEU A 72 9.78 3.64 9.61
CA LEU A 72 8.43 4.01 9.19
C LEU A 72 8.34 4.03 7.66
N THR A 73 7.44 3.24 7.07
CA THR A 73 7.39 3.04 5.61
C THR A 73 6.08 3.49 4.98
N ALA A 74 4.96 3.33 5.66
CA ALA A 74 3.67 3.72 5.13
C ALA A 74 2.69 4.07 6.25
N GLY A 75 1.66 4.82 5.91
CA GLY A 75 0.49 4.98 6.74
C GLY A 75 -0.78 5.00 5.90
N ALA A 76 -1.92 4.97 6.59
CA ALA A 76 -3.22 5.07 5.96
C ALA A 76 -4.22 5.76 6.90
N SER A 77 -5.04 6.61 6.31
CA SER A 77 -6.18 7.28 6.95
C SER A 77 -7.29 7.45 5.94
N TRP A 78 -8.50 7.69 6.43
CA TRP A 78 -9.59 8.17 5.58
C TRP A 78 -9.37 9.64 5.24
N GLU A 79 -9.50 9.96 3.96
CA GLU A 79 -9.57 11.34 3.49
C GLU A 79 -10.97 11.60 2.92
N TYR A 80 -11.61 12.66 3.41
CA TYR A 80 -12.92 13.07 2.93
C TYR A 80 -12.73 14.32 2.06
N ALA A 81 -12.59 14.12 0.76
CA ALA A 81 -12.61 15.20 -0.22
C ALA A 81 -14.05 15.39 -0.73
N PRO A 82 -14.48 16.65 -0.99
CA PRO A 82 -15.71 16.88 -1.74
C PRO A 82 -15.62 16.16 -3.09
N ARG A 83 -16.71 15.52 -3.50
CA ARG A 83 -16.80 14.93 -4.84
C ARG A 83 -16.74 16.08 -5.83
N ALA A 84 -15.71 16.13 -6.67
CA ALA A 84 -15.71 17.03 -7.82
C ALA A 84 -16.79 16.51 -8.78
N ASP A 85 -17.81 17.33 -8.96
CA ASP A 85 -18.92 17.20 -9.91
C ASP A 85 -18.46 17.15 -11.38
#